data_AF-A0A4Y2LA57-F1
#
_entry.id   AF-A0A4Y2LA57-F1
#
_cell.length_a   1.000
_cell.length_b   1.000
_cell.length_c   1.000
_cell.angle_alpha   90.00
_cell.angle_beta   90.00
_cell.angle_gamma   90.00
#
_symmetry.space_group_name_H-M   'P 1'
#
loop_
_entity.id
_entity.type
_entity.pdbx_description
1 polymer ?
#
loop_
_entity_poly.entity_id
_entity_poly.type
_entity_poly.pdbx_seq_one_letter_code
_entity_poly.pdbx_strand_id
1 'polypeptide(L)'
;MRELSADAMSIFAKYGASVLFITFTANPKCPEIIENLRPSEQTTDRPDLLARVFNLKLKSLMDDLTVHGAFRKSIAHVCTIEFQKHGLPHADILILLLADDKFSPSECIDKFLRAEIPSSTENPRLHEIVTKCLMHRPCGIDNLGAPCMEAGQCKKMFPKEFQTETTMNVSGYLLYRRRPSGDTAFVGGREMDNRFVVPYNPYLLLKYNTHIKVEVCTSLECGEIYL
;
A
#
# COMPACT_ATOMS: atom_id res chain seq x y z
N MET A 1 -8.77 -11.39 7.71
CA MET A 1 -7.66 -11.83 6.80
C MET A 1 -7.94 -13.09 5.93
N ARG A 2 -8.24 -14.30 6.47
CA ARG A 2 -8.53 -15.50 5.63
C ARG A 2 -9.78 -15.35 4.74
N GLU A 3 -10.78 -14.63 5.21
CA GLU A 3 -12.05 -14.41 4.49
C GLU A 3 -11.88 -13.50 3.26
N LEU A 4 -11.09 -12.42 3.35
CA LEU A 4 -10.76 -11.55 2.22
C LEU A 4 -10.04 -12.29 1.09
N SER A 5 -9.15 -13.22 1.44
CA SER A 5 -8.47 -14.06 0.45
C SER A 5 -9.50 -14.93 -0.29
N ALA A 6 -10.41 -15.58 0.44
CA ALA A 6 -11.48 -16.37 -0.16
C ALA A 6 -12.42 -15.54 -1.04
N ASP A 7 -12.78 -14.32 -0.60
CA ASP A 7 -13.62 -13.40 -1.36
C ASP A 7 -12.91 -12.90 -2.62
N ALA A 8 -11.64 -12.52 -2.53
CA ALA A 8 -10.82 -12.15 -3.68
C ALA A 8 -10.75 -13.28 -4.71
N MET A 9 -10.53 -14.51 -4.25
CA MET A 9 -10.43 -15.71 -5.07
C MET A 9 -11.76 -16.02 -5.79
N SER A 10 -12.88 -15.93 -5.07
CA SER A 10 -14.22 -16.14 -5.63
C SER A 10 -14.56 -15.09 -6.70
N ILE A 11 -14.23 -13.82 -6.45
CA ILE A 11 -14.45 -12.72 -7.39
C ILE A 11 -13.54 -12.88 -8.61
N PHE A 12 -12.26 -13.18 -8.41
CA PHE A 12 -11.31 -13.39 -9.51
C PHE A 12 -11.72 -14.57 -10.39
N ALA A 13 -12.11 -15.70 -9.79
CA ALA A 13 -12.59 -16.88 -10.52
C ALA A 13 -13.83 -16.59 -11.37
N LYS A 14 -14.72 -15.70 -10.90
CA LYS A 14 -15.95 -15.35 -11.60
C LYS A 14 -15.76 -14.36 -12.75
N TYR A 15 -14.85 -13.39 -12.60
CA TYR A 15 -14.76 -12.25 -13.54
C TYR A 15 -13.44 -12.17 -14.31
N GLY A 16 -12.41 -12.95 -13.95
CA GLY A 16 -11.11 -12.97 -14.62
C GLY A 16 -10.44 -11.61 -14.72
N ALA A 17 -10.71 -10.71 -13.77
CA ALA A 17 -10.31 -9.30 -13.80
C ALA A 17 -9.12 -9.02 -12.89
N SER A 18 -8.35 -7.97 -13.22
CA SER A 18 -7.30 -7.47 -12.34
C SER A 18 -7.93 -6.93 -11.06
N VAL A 19 -7.39 -7.34 -9.92
CA VAL A 19 -7.85 -6.89 -8.60
C VAL A 19 -6.78 -5.96 -8.02
N LEU A 20 -7.16 -4.76 -7.60
CA LEU A 20 -6.29 -3.94 -6.77
C LEU A 20 -6.47 -4.36 -5.32
N PHE A 21 -5.37 -4.69 -4.66
CA PHE A 21 -5.32 -4.84 -3.21
C PHE A 21 -4.74 -3.57 -2.60
N ILE A 22 -5.54 -2.88 -1.79
CA ILE A 22 -5.19 -1.61 -1.18
C ILE A 22 -5.29 -1.77 0.32
N THR A 23 -4.25 -1.37 1.03
CA THR A 23 -4.32 -1.28 2.50
C THR A 23 -4.22 0.17 2.93
N PHE A 24 -5.06 0.56 3.88
CA PHE A 24 -5.21 1.93 4.36
C PHE A 24 -5.18 1.94 5.88
N THR A 25 -4.11 2.46 6.47
CA THR A 25 -3.96 2.54 7.93
C THR A 25 -4.21 3.96 8.40
N ALA A 26 -4.84 4.14 9.56
CA ALA A 26 -4.97 5.46 10.19
C ALA A 26 -3.61 6.10 10.51
N ASN A 27 -3.48 7.41 10.29
CA ASN A 27 -2.33 8.19 10.73
C ASN A 27 -2.71 8.96 12.00
N PRO A 28 -2.26 8.54 13.21
CA PRO A 28 -2.63 9.20 14.46
C PRO A 28 -2.03 10.61 14.60
N LYS A 29 -1.08 10.98 13.74
CA LYS A 29 -0.43 12.29 13.70
C LYS A 29 -0.96 13.20 12.60
N CYS A 30 -2.10 12.86 11.98
CA CYS A 30 -2.67 13.74 10.96
C CYS A 30 -3.20 15.04 11.59
N PRO A 31 -3.11 16.19 10.90
CA PRO A 31 -3.53 17.48 11.44
C PRO A 31 -4.96 17.48 11.95
N GLU A 32 -5.88 16.79 11.26
CA GLU A 32 -7.29 16.71 11.64
C GLU A 32 -7.50 16.11 13.04
N ILE A 33 -6.59 15.26 13.51
CA ILE A 33 -6.59 14.75 14.88
C ILE A 33 -5.86 15.75 15.79
N ILE A 34 -4.61 16.08 15.48
CA ILE A 34 -3.74 16.85 16.38
C ILE A 34 -4.33 18.24 16.72
N GLU A 35 -4.92 18.92 15.75
CA GLU A 35 -5.53 20.24 15.93
C GLU A 35 -6.82 20.20 16.77
N ASN A 36 -7.41 19.01 16.94
CA ASN A 36 -8.63 18.79 17.71
C ASN A 36 -8.37 18.09 19.06
N LEU A 37 -7.11 17.87 19.43
CA LEU A 37 -6.71 17.43 20.76
C LEU A 37 -6.61 18.63 21.71
N ARG A 38 -6.99 18.43 22.97
CA ARG A 38 -6.64 19.40 24.03
C ARG A 38 -5.13 19.36 24.28
N PRO A 39 -4.51 20.43 24.83
CA PRO A 39 -3.06 20.47 25.07
C PRO A 39 -2.50 19.32 25.91
N SER A 40 -3.33 18.71 26.77
CA SER A 40 -2.96 17.57 27.63
C SER A 40 -3.34 16.20 27.07
N GLU A 41 -4.07 16.14 25.94
CA GLU A 41 -4.54 14.88 25.34
C GLU A 41 -3.53 14.36 24.32
N GLN A 42 -3.33 13.04 24.31
CA GLN A 42 -2.70 12.32 23.23
C GLN A 42 -3.74 11.68 22.32
N THR A 43 -3.36 11.32 21.09
CA THR A 43 -4.28 10.62 20.17
C THR A 43 -4.84 9.32 20.77
N THR A 44 -4.05 8.63 21.60
CA THR A 44 -4.48 7.42 22.32
C THR A 44 -5.60 7.67 23.32
N ASP A 45 -5.74 8.90 23.82
CA ASP A 45 -6.79 9.29 24.78
C ASP A 45 -8.11 9.62 24.07
N ARG A 46 -8.06 9.80 22.74
CA ARG A 46 -9.22 10.16 21.89
C ARG A 46 -9.43 9.15 20.75
N PRO A 47 -9.70 7.87 21.07
CA PRO A 47 -9.96 6.84 20.06
C PRO A 47 -11.21 7.16 19.23
N ASP A 48 -12.17 7.92 19.77
CA ASP A 48 -13.34 8.43 19.05
C ASP A 48 -12.94 9.36 17.89
N LEU A 49 -12.00 10.27 18.12
CA LEU A 49 -11.50 11.20 17.13
C LEU A 49 -10.72 10.48 16.04
N LEU A 50 -9.84 9.55 16.45
CA LEU A 50 -9.08 8.71 15.53
C LEU A 50 -10.02 7.90 14.61
N ALA A 51 -11.01 7.22 15.16
CA ALA A 51 -11.98 6.43 14.39
C ALA A 51 -12.82 7.31 13.45
N ARG A 52 -13.25 8.49 13.91
CA ARG A 52 -14.01 9.43 13.08
C ARG A 52 -13.21 9.94 11.90
N VAL A 53 -11.98 10.39 12.12
CA VAL A 53 -11.09 10.87 11.04
C VAL A 53 -10.76 9.74 10.07
N PHE A 54 -10.48 8.54 10.58
CA PHE A 54 -10.27 7.36 9.74
C PHE A 54 -11.48 7.07 8.84
N ASN A 55 -12.69 7.01 9.40
CA ASN A 55 -13.91 6.73 8.63
C ASN A 55 -14.19 7.79 7.56
N LEU A 56 -13.96 9.07 7.87
CA LEU A 56 -14.12 10.15 6.90
C LEU A 56 -13.13 10.03 5.73
N LYS A 57 -11.86 9.77 6.03
CA LYS A 57 -10.83 9.58 5.00
C LYS A 57 -11.07 8.30 4.20
N LEU A 58 -11.46 7.20 4.85
CA LEU A 58 -11.78 5.95 4.18
C LEU A 58 -12.97 6.10 3.23
N LYS A 59 -14.03 6.80 3.64
CA LYS A 59 -15.17 7.10 2.77
C LYS A 59 -14.73 7.89 1.53
N SER A 60 -13.95 8.94 1.73
CA SER A 60 -13.40 9.72 0.60
C SER A 60 -12.50 8.87 -0.30
N LEU A 61 -11.69 7.98 0.27
CA LEU A 61 -10.85 7.05 -0.50
C LEU A 61 -11.72 6.11 -1.36
N MET A 62 -12.80 5.56 -0.79
CA MET A 62 -13.72 4.71 -1.54
C MET A 62 -14.40 5.46 -2.69
N ASP A 63 -14.78 6.73 -2.50
CA ASP A 63 -15.34 7.57 -3.57
C ASP A 63 -14.30 7.79 -4.69
N ASP A 64 -13.03 8.06 -4.35
CA ASP A 64 -11.95 8.18 -5.34
C ASP A 64 -11.75 6.89 -6.14
N LEU A 65 -11.78 5.74 -5.47
CA LEU A 65 -11.56 4.44 -6.07
C LEU A 65 -12.73 3.97 -6.95
N THR A 66 -13.97 4.29 -6.56
CA THR A 66 -15.17 3.68 -7.15
C THR A 66 -16.02 4.64 -7.98
N VAL A 67 -16.02 5.93 -7.66
CA VAL A 67 -16.84 6.96 -8.33
C VAL A 67 -15.98 7.82 -9.25
N HIS A 68 -14.81 8.29 -8.78
CA HIS A 68 -13.96 9.20 -9.55
C HIS A 68 -12.92 8.48 -10.42
N GLY A 69 -12.77 7.17 -10.28
CA GLY A 69 -11.90 6.37 -11.13
C GLY A 69 -10.42 6.72 -10.97
N ALA A 70 -9.94 6.91 -9.74
CA ALA A 70 -8.55 7.26 -9.45
C ALA A 70 -7.50 6.31 -10.06
N PHE A 71 -7.91 5.08 -10.35
CA PHE A 71 -7.18 4.16 -11.21
C PHE A 71 -7.88 4.01 -12.56
N ARG A 72 -9.00 3.29 -12.57
CA ARG A 72 -9.86 2.98 -13.73
C ARG A 72 -11.27 2.68 -13.25
N LYS A 73 -12.18 2.33 -14.15
CA LYS A 73 -13.56 1.99 -13.80
C LYS A 73 -13.59 0.70 -12.97
N SER A 74 -14.11 0.81 -11.74
CA SER A 74 -14.38 -0.34 -10.87
C SER A 74 -15.75 -0.96 -11.17
N ILE A 75 -15.86 -2.28 -11.05
CA ILE A 75 -17.13 -3.01 -11.13
C ILE A 75 -17.66 -3.33 -9.73
N ALA A 76 -16.77 -3.72 -8.83
CA ALA A 76 -17.11 -4.20 -7.50
C ALA A 76 -15.96 -3.90 -6.54
N HIS A 77 -16.27 -3.90 -5.24
CA HIS A 77 -15.26 -3.80 -4.20
C HIS A 77 -15.65 -4.64 -2.98
N VAL A 78 -14.64 -5.03 -2.21
CA VAL A 78 -14.77 -5.57 -0.86
C VAL A 78 -13.91 -4.70 0.05
N CYS A 79 -14.43 -4.31 1.19
CA CYS A 79 -13.69 -3.53 2.18
C CYS A 79 -13.95 -4.13 3.56
N THR A 80 -12.88 -4.47 4.25
CA THR A 80 -12.94 -4.93 5.65
C THR A 80 -12.13 -3.99 6.51
N ILE A 81 -12.64 -3.69 7.69
CA ILE A 81 -11.95 -2.85 8.67
C ILE A 81 -11.58 -3.71 9.87
N GLU A 82 -10.30 -3.76 10.18
CA GLU A 82 -9.76 -4.45 11.35
C GLU A 82 -8.92 -3.46 12.18
N PHE A 83 -8.70 -3.77 13.46
CA PHE A 83 -7.77 -3.00 14.29
C PHE A 83 -6.43 -3.73 14.30
N GLN A 84 -5.37 -3.08 13.81
CA GLN A 84 -4.04 -3.65 13.83
C GLN A 84 -3.49 -3.74 15.27
N LYS A 85 -2.41 -4.50 15.45
CA LYS A 85 -1.62 -4.45 16.69
C LYS A 85 -1.30 -2.98 16.97
N HIS A 86 -1.53 -2.51 18.21
CA HIS A 86 -1.55 -1.11 18.66
C HIS A 86 -2.87 -0.33 18.49
N GLY A 87 -3.97 -0.98 18.07
CA GLY A 87 -5.32 -0.41 18.11
C GLY A 87 -5.59 0.67 17.06
N LEU A 88 -4.76 0.77 16.02
CA LEU A 88 -5.05 1.67 14.88
C LEU A 88 -6.05 1.00 13.92
N PRO A 89 -7.11 1.70 13.51
CA PRO A 89 -7.97 1.24 12.43
C PRO A 89 -7.18 1.02 11.14
N HIS A 90 -7.49 -0.08 10.46
CA HIS A 90 -6.90 -0.48 9.21
C HIS A 90 -7.97 -1.03 8.29
N ALA A 91 -7.95 -0.63 7.02
CA ALA A 91 -8.81 -1.19 6.01
C ALA A 91 -7.99 -1.99 5.00
N ASP A 92 -8.46 -3.19 4.73
CA ASP A 92 -8.06 -4.00 3.58
C ASP A 92 -9.17 -3.88 2.52
N ILE A 93 -8.80 -3.46 1.32
CA ILE A 93 -9.72 -3.10 0.25
C ILE A 93 -9.33 -3.86 -1.01
N LEU A 94 -10.29 -4.54 -1.61
CA LEU A 94 -10.18 -5.18 -2.91
C LEU A 94 -11.04 -4.42 -3.91
N ILE A 95 -10.47 -3.94 -5.01
CA ILE A 95 -11.19 -3.29 -6.11
C ILE A 95 -11.10 -4.16 -7.36
N LEU A 96 -12.24 -4.57 -7.89
CA LEU A 96 -12.33 -5.27 -9.17
C LEU A 96 -12.44 -4.25 -10.32
N LEU A 97 -11.48 -4.26 -11.24
CA LEU A 97 -11.48 -3.38 -12.41
C LEU A 97 -12.18 -4.02 -13.61
N LEU A 98 -12.77 -3.20 -14.48
CA LEU A 98 -13.44 -3.66 -15.70
C LEU A 98 -12.46 -4.33 -16.67
N ALA A 99 -12.89 -5.39 -17.36
CA ALA A 99 -12.01 -6.24 -18.18
C ALA A 99 -11.33 -5.51 -19.36
N ASP A 100 -12.02 -4.54 -19.97
CA ASP A 100 -11.45 -3.68 -21.03
C ASP A 100 -10.50 -2.60 -20.48
N ASP A 101 -10.49 -2.45 -19.16
CA ASP A 101 -9.64 -1.56 -18.37
C ASP A 101 -8.48 -2.33 -17.69
N LYS A 102 -8.19 -3.57 -18.12
CA LYS A 102 -7.04 -4.32 -17.61
C LYS A 102 -5.75 -3.55 -17.87
N PHE A 103 -4.89 -3.49 -16.87
CA PHE A 103 -3.55 -2.93 -17.05
C PHE A 103 -2.76 -3.79 -18.05
N SER A 104 -2.27 -3.19 -19.14
CA SER A 104 -1.13 -3.76 -19.85
C SER A 104 0.14 -3.57 -18.99
N PRO A 105 1.06 -4.55 -18.93
CA PRO A 105 1.94 -4.71 -17.76
C PRO A 105 2.91 -3.55 -17.45
N SER A 106 3.52 -2.90 -18.45
CA SER A 106 4.58 -1.90 -18.17
C SER A 106 4.06 -0.46 -18.17
N GLU A 107 3.63 0.07 -19.32
CA GLU A 107 3.29 1.50 -19.43
C GLU A 107 2.03 1.91 -18.66
N CYS A 108 1.04 1.03 -18.53
CA CYS A 108 -0.19 1.40 -17.83
C CYS A 108 0.00 1.38 -16.31
N ILE A 109 0.73 0.42 -15.75
CA ILE A 109 0.92 0.32 -14.30
C ILE A 109 1.82 1.44 -13.79
N ASP A 110 2.94 1.70 -14.47
CA ASP A 110 3.92 2.72 -14.08
C ASP A 110 3.36 4.16 -14.11
N LYS A 111 2.20 4.38 -14.74
CA LYS A 111 1.46 5.66 -14.71
C LYS A 111 0.76 5.89 -13.37
N PHE A 112 0.24 4.84 -12.74
CA PHE A 112 -0.54 4.96 -11.50
C PHE A 112 0.24 4.55 -10.27
N LEU A 113 1.14 3.58 -10.40
CA LEU A 113 1.89 3.01 -9.29
C LEU A 113 3.37 3.30 -9.41
N ARG A 114 4.00 3.45 -8.25
CA ARG A 114 5.44 3.58 -8.09
C ARG A 114 5.90 2.70 -6.95
N ALA A 115 7.14 2.24 -7.03
CA ALA A 115 7.83 1.56 -5.94
C ALA A 115 9.24 2.16 -5.76
N GLU A 116 9.34 3.48 -5.89
CA GLU A 116 10.59 4.24 -5.85
C GLU A 116 10.50 5.35 -4.79
N ILE A 117 11.63 5.67 -4.17
CA ILE A 117 11.83 6.84 -3.31
C ILE A 117 11.74 8.07 -4.22
N PRO A 118 10.79 8.99 -4.00
CA PRO A 118 10.72 10.23 -4.75
C PRO A 118 11.93 11.12 -4.46
N SER A 119 12.34 11.96 -5.42
CA SER A 119 13.35 12.98 -5.19
C SER A 119 12.95 13.91 -4.04
N SER A 120 13.86 14.12 -3.10
CA SER A 120 13.69 15.02 -1.96
C SER A 120 13.67 16.49 -2.36
N THR A 121 14.20 16.85 -3.54
CA THR A 121 14.21 18.21 -4.07
C THR A 121 12.99 18.51 -4.92
N GLU A 122 12.60 17.59 -5.79
CA GLU A 122 11.47 17.79 -6.72
C GLU A 122 10.12 17.53 -6.05
N ASN A 123 10.04 16.53 -5.19
CA ASN A 123 8.79 16.09 -4.55
C ASN A 123 8.98 15.86 -3.04
N PRO A 124 9.39 16.89 -2.26
CA PRO A 124 9.76 16.76 -0.85
C PRO A 124 8.66 16.16 0.01
N ARG A 125 7.40 16.54 -0.23
CA ARG A 125 6.25 16.02 0.52
C ARG A 125 6.01 14.54 0.26
N LEU A 126 6.08 14.09 -1.00
CA LEU A 126 5.91 12.69 -1.33
C LEU A 126 7.10 11.87 -0.79
N HIS A 127 8.31 12.43 -0.89
CA HIS A 127 9.52 11.84 -0.32
C HIS A 127 9.35 11.58 1.19
N GLU A 128 8.91 12.58 1.96
CA GLU A 128 8.65 12.44 3.40
C GLU A 128 7.65 11.31 3.69
N ILE A 129 6.53 11.28 2.98
CA ILE A 129 5.48 10.27 3.19
C ILE A 129 6.02 8.86 2.86
N VAL A 130 6.67 8.70 1.71
CA VAL A 130 7.18 7.40 1.26
C VAL A 130 8.27 6.88 2.19
N THR A 131 9.26 7.70 2.53
CA THR A 131 10.38 7.29 3.39
C THR A 131 9.93 6.94 4.81
N LYS A 132 8.89 7.61 5.32
CA LYS A 132 8.34 7.38 6.66
C LYS A 132 7.38 6.20 6.73
N CYS A 133 6.53 6.03 5.72
CA CYS A 133 5.41 5.08 5.78
C CYS A 133 5.60 3.86 4.89
N LEU A 134 6.28 3.98 3.75
CA LEU A 134 6.28 2.96 2.70
C LEU A 134 7.64 2.35 2.45
N MET A 135 8.53 2.42 3.44
CA MET A 135 9.75 1.63 3.45
C MET A 135 9.51 0.34 4.21
N HIS A 136 9.78 -0.79 3.57
CA HIS A 136 9.89 -2.06 4.28
C HIS A 136 11.02 -1.96 5.29
N ARG A 137 10.74 -2.27 6.56
CA ARG A 137 11.75 -2.21 7.61
C ARG A 137 12.84 -3.27 7.36
N PRO A 138 14.06 -3.08 7.91
CA PRO A 138 15.10 -4.10 7.86
C PRO A 138 14.59 -5.47 8.33
N CYS A 139 14.89 -6.50 7.54
CA CYS A 139 14.53 -7.89 7.76
C CYS A 139 15.63 -8.79 7.16
N GLY A 140 15.47 -10.11 7.26
CA GLY A 140 16.46 -11.04 6.73
C GLY A 140 17.69 -11.08 7.62
N ILE A 141 18.87 -11.01 7.00
CA ILE A 141 20.15 -11.01 7.71
C ILE A 141 20.25 -9.79 8.65
N ASP A 142 19.66 -8.66 8.27
CA ASP A 142 19.70 -7.44 9.08
C ASP A 142 18.80 -7.51 10.32
N ASN A 143 17.76 -8.36 10.30
CA ASN A 143 16.87 -8.58 11.44
C ASN A 143 16.07 -9.88 11.29
N LEU A 144 16.60 -10.97 11.87
CA LEU A 144 15.97 -12.29 11.87
C LEU A 144 14.67 -12.34 12.67
N GLY A 145 14.50 -11.42 13.63
CA GLY A 145 13.29 -11.32 14.46
C GLY A 145 12.19 -10.47 13.86
N ALA A 146 12.33 -9.98 12.62
CA ALA A 146 11.32 -9.15 11.98
C ALA A 146 10.01 -9.94 11.79
N PRO A 147 8.81 -9.35 12.02
CA PRO A 147 7.53 -10.06 11.90
C PRO A 147 7.21 -10.61 10.50
N CYS A 148 7.93 -10.15 9.47
CA CYS A 148 7.79 -10.65 8.10
C CYS A 148 8.64 -11.89 7.82
N MET A 149 9.49 -12.33 8.75
CA MET A 149 10.38 -13.47 8.58
C MET A 149 9.61 -14.78 8.80
N GLU A 150 9.73 -15.69 7.85
CA GLU A 150 9.17 -17.04 7.90
C GLU A 150 10.18 -18.00 7.26
N ALA A 151 10.48 -19.12 7.94
CA ALA A 151 11.48 -20.09 7.50
C ALA A 151 12.84 -19.49 7.07
N GLY A 152 13.28 -18.41 7.74
CA GLY A 152 14.55 -17.73 7.46
C GLY A 152 14.54 -16.78 6.26
N GLN A 153 13.38 -16.57 5.62
CA GLN A 153 13.23 -15.63 4.49
C GLN A 153 12.13 -14.61 4.77
N CYS A 154 12.21 -13.44 4.15
CA CYS A 154 11.12 -12.47 4.23
C CYS A 154 9.95 -12.99 3.39
N LYS A 155 8.78 -13.21 4.00
CA LYS A 155 7.55 -13.66 3.31
C LYS A 155 7.15 -12.72 2.15
N LYS A 156 7.49 -11.43 2.28
CA LYS A 156 7.22 -10.40 1.25
C LYS A 156 8.35 -10.28 0.20
N MET A 157 9.39 -11.10 0.30
CA MET A 157 10.56 -11.16 -0.58
C MET A 157 11.29 -9.82 -0.71
N PHE A 158 11.60 -9.17 0.42
CA PHE A 158 12.46 -7.99 0.45
C PHE A 158 13.91 -8.37 0.81
N PRO A 159 14.93 -7.68 0.27
CA PRO A 159 14.83 -6.62 -0.75
C PRO A 159 14.34 -7.15 -2.11
N LYS A 160 13.61 -6.31 -2.85
CA LYS A 160 13.24 -6.59 -4.25
C LYS A 160 14.43 -6.34 -5.18
N GLU A 161 14.37 -6.85 -6.41
CA GLU A 161 15.35 -6.54 -7.44
C GLU A 161 15.09 -5.16 -8.06
N PHE A 162 16.15 -4.56 -8.60
CA PHE A 162 15.99 -3.37 -9.45
C PHE A 162 15.36 -3.76 -10.79
N GLN A 163 14.49 -2.89 -11.29
CA GLN A 163 13.74 -3.07 -12.52
C GLN A 163 13.58 -1.72 -13.21
N THR A 164 13.83 -1.64 -14.52
CA THR A 164 13.68 -0.39 -15.28
C THR A 164 12.24 -0.08 -15.65
N GLU A 165 11.37 -1.09 -15.66
CA GLU A 165 9.94 -1.00 -15.93
C GLU A 165 9.18 -2.08 -15.15
N THR A 166 7.87 -1.91 -14.96
CA THR A 166 7.05 -2.96 -14.37
C THR A 166 6.86 -4.11 -15.35
N THR A 167 7.17 -5.34 -14.91
CA THR A 167 7.02 -6.57 -15.72
C THR A 167 6.21 -7.62 -14.97
N MET A 168 5.74 -8.64 -15.68
CA MET A 168 5.08 -9.80 -15.08
C MET A 168 6.02 -11.01 -15.15
N ASN A 169 6.23 -11.69 -14.03
CA ASN A 169 7.06 -12.89 -13.99
C ASN A 169 6.29 -14.12 -14.50
N VAL A 170 7.00 -15.25 -14.64
CA VAL A 170 6.44 -16.53 -15.12
C VAL A 170 5.27 -17.07 -14.29
N SER A 171 5.20 -16.69 -13.02
CA SER A 171 4.14 -17.07 -12.08
C SER A 171 2.99 -16.05 -12.04
N GLY A 172 2.99 -15.04 -12.92
CA GLY A 172 1.93 -14.05 -13.02
C GLY A 172 1.98 -12.93 -11.98
N TYR A 173 3.09 -12.79 -11.24
CA TYR A 173 3.31 -11.70 -10.28
C TYR A 173 3.95 -10.49 -10.94
N LEU A 174 3.59 -9.31 -10.48
CA LEU A 174 4.17 -8.06 -10.96
C LEU A 174 5.46 -7.72 -10.23
N LEU A 175 6.50 -7.50 -11.03
CA LEU A 175 7.79 -6.96 -10.61
C LEU A 175 7.77 -5.46 -10.92
N TYR A 176 7.43 -4.65 -9.92
CA TYR A 176 7.33 -3.20 -10.09
C TYR A 176 8.65 -2.55 -10.46
N ARG A 177 8.58 -1.50 -11.29
CA ARG A 177 9.72 -0.63 -11.59
C ARG A 177 10.37 -0.08 -10.31
N ARG A 178 11.69 -0.28 -10.23
CA ARG A 178 12.58 0.15 -9.16
C ARG A 178 13.93 0.51 -9.77
N ARG A 179 14.13 1.76 -10.19
CA ARG A 179 15.41 2.15 -10.82
C ARG A 179 16.48 2.39 -9.77
N PRO A 180 17.76 2.15 -10.08
CA PRO A 180 18.87 2.51 -9.19
C PRO A 180 19.16 4.01 -9.30
N SER A 181 18.26 4.87 -8.81
CA SER A 181 18.36 6.33 -8.93
C SER A 181 19.42 6.96 -8.01
N GLY A 182 19.89 6.22 -7.01
CA GLY A 182 20.80 6.71 -5.98
C GLY A 182 20.09 7.36 -4.78
N ASP A 183 18.77 7.55 -4.84
CA ASP A 183 17.99 8.01 -3.70
C ASP A 183 17.95 6.94 -2.60
N THR A 184 18.17 7.37 -1.36
CA THR A 184 18.15 6.51 -0.18
C THR A 184 17.31 7.12 0.95
N ALA A 185 16.94 6.28 1.91
CA ALA A 185 16.26 6.67 3.14
C ALA A 185 16.82 5.90 4.32
N PHE A 186 16.95 6.55 5.48
CA PHE A 186 17.43 5.90 6.70
C PHE A 186 16.26 5.36 7.51
N VAL A 187 16.14 4.03 7.60
CA VAL A 187 15.02 3.34 8.25
C VAL A 187 15.54 2.24 9.17
N GLY A 188 15.17 2.30 10.45
CA GLY A 188 15.54 1.28 11.42
C GLY A 188 17.04 1.12 11.63
N GLY A 189 17.82 2.21 11.52
CA GLY A 189 19.28 2.18 11.69
C GLY A 189 20.07 1.84 10.44
N ARG A 190 19.41 1.70 9.28
CA ARG A 190 20.05 1.32 8.02
C ARG A 190 19.65 2.27 6.89
N GLU A 191 20.61 2.55 6.02
CA GLU A 191 20.35 3.20 4.74
C GLU A 191 19.75 2.20 3.73
N MET A 192 18.62 2.55 3.13
CA MET A 192 17.83 1.70 2.25
C MET A 192 17.51 2.43 0.95
N ASP A 193 17.47 1.69 -0.15
CA ASP A 193 17.17 2.22 -1.49
C ASP A 193 15.80 1.75 -2.01
N ASN A 194 15.54 1.98 -3.31
CA ASN A 194 14.31 1.62 -4.00
C ASN A 194 13.94 0.13 -3.91
N ARG A 195 14.84 -0.78 -3.53
CA ARG A 195 14.53 -2.20 -3.34
C ARG A 195 13.62 -2.48 -2.14
N PHE A 196 13.50 -1.53 -1.23
CA PHE A 196 12.71 -1.66 0.00
C PHE A 196 11.38 -0.91 -0.02
N VAL A 197 11.11 -0.14 -1.06
CA VAL A 197 9.87 0.65 -1.15
C VAL A 197 8.67 -0.27 -1.37
N VAL A 198 7.59 -0.07 -0.62
CA VAL A 198 6.31 -0.75 -0.83
C VAL A 198 5.54 -0.01 -1.92
N PRO A 199 4.93 -0.70 -2.92
CA PRO A 199 4.23 -0.04 -4.03
C PRO A 199 3.08 0.85 -3.57
N TYR A 200 2.93 2.01 -4.25
CA TYR A 200 1.98 3.05 -3.88
C TYR A 200 1.50 3.87 -5.08
N ASN A 201 0.37 4.56 -4.89
CA ASN A 201 -0.11 5.57 -5.83
C ASN A 201 0.23 6.99 -5.30
N PRO A 202 1.01 7.81 -6.05
CA PRO A 202 1.42 9.14 -5.60
C PRO A 202 0.26 10.09 -5.27
N TYR A 203 -0.82 10.06 -6.07
CA TYR A 203 -2.00 10.91 -5.88
C TYR A 203 -2.70 10.59 -4.55
N LEU A 204 -2.94 9.30 -4.27
CA LEU A 204 -3.61 8.88 -3.04
C LEU A 204 -2.78 9.24 -1.81
N LEU A 205 -1.45 9.04 -1.84
CA LEU A 205 -0.59 9.41 -0.72
C LEU A 205 -0.60 10.91 -0.42
N LEU A 206 -0.49 11.74 -1.46
CA LEU A 206 -0.50 13.20 -1.28
C LEU A 206 -1.84 13.71 -0.76
N LYS A 207 -2.95 13.11 -1.22
CA LYS A 207 -4.30 13.48 -0.80
C LYS A 207 -4.59 13.08 0.65
N TYR A 208 -4.26 11.85 1.05
CA TYR A 208 -4.67 11.32 2.35
C TYR A 208 -3.61 11.46 3.45
N ASN A 209 -2.35 11.67 3.09
CA ASN A 209 -1.21 11.80 4.02
C ASN A 209 -1.17 10.68 5.06
N THR A 210 -1.28 9.44 4.60
CA THR A 210 -1.30 8.25 5.45
C THR A 210 -0.64 7.06 4.77
N HIS A 211 -0.49 5.96 5.51
CA HIS A 211 0.04 4.71 5.00
C HIS A 211 -0.98 4.04 4.08
N ILE A 212 -0.81 4.25 2.77
CA ILE A 212 -1.59 3.59 1.71
C ILE A 212 -0.64 2.74 0.85
N LYS A 213 -0.84 1.43 0.91
CA LYS A 213 -0.17 0.47 0.02
C LYS A 213 -1.13 0.12 -1.10
N VAL A 214 -0.63 -0.02 -2.32
CA VAL A 214 -1.44 -0.48 -3.45
C VAL A 214 -0.68 -1.54 -4.22
N GLU A 215 -1.29 -2.69 -4.41
CA GLU A 215 -0.77 -3.77 -5.25
C GLU A 215 -1.82 -4.20 -6.28
N VAL A 216 -1.33 -4.60 -7.44
CA VAL A 216 -2.13 -5.18 -8.50
C VAL A 216 -1.97 -6.70 -8.43
N CYS A 217 -3.10 -7.39 -8.36
CA CYS A 217 -3.21 -8.84 -8.41
C CYS A 217 -3.76 -9.27 -9.77
N THR A 218 -2.93 -10.00 -10.51
CA THR A 218 -3.22 -10.51 -11.87
C THR A 218 -3.46 -12.02 -11.91
N SER A 219 -3.24 -12.74 -10.80
CA SER A 219 -3.44 -14.19 -10.68
C SER A 219 -4.02 -14.57 -9.32
N LEU A 220 -4.60 -15.77 -9.23
CA LEU A 220 -5.18 -16.34 -8.01
C LEU A 220 -4.11 -16.54 -6.91
N GLU A 221 -2.91 -17.00 -7.27
CA GLU A 221 -1.81 -17.23 -6.31
C GLU A 221 -1.32 -15.94 -5.64
N CYS A 222 -1.54 -14.80 -6.29
CA CYS A 222 -1.16 -13.47 -5.82
C CYS A 222 -1.79 -13.12 -4.47
N GLY A 223 -3.04 -13.53 -4.23
CA GLY A 223 -3.76 -13.23 -3.00
C GLY A 223 -3.07 -13.76 -1.74
N GLU A 224 -2.37 -14.89 -1.81
CA GLU A 224 -1.80 -15.54 -0.61
C GLU A 224 -0.45 -14.96 -0.15
N ILE A 225 0.27 -14.27 -1.04
CA ILE A 225 1.57 -13.64 -0.72
C ILE A 225 1.38 -12.23 -0.16
N TYR A 226 0.32 -11.54 -0.59
CA TYR A 226 0.07 -10.15 -0.25
C TYR A 226 -0.90 -9.96 0.93
N LEU A 227 -1.63 -11.02 1.30
CA LEU A 227 -2.42 -11.20 2.52
C LEU A 227 -1.66 -12.00 3.60
#